data_AF-A0A1M6U4R3-F1
#
_entry.id   AF-A0A1M6U4R3-F1
#
_cell.length_a   1.000
_cell.length_b   1.000
_cell.length_c   1.000
_cell.angle_alpha   90.00
_cell.angle_beta   90.00
_cell.angle_gamma   90.00
#
_symmetry.space_group_name_H-M   'P 1'
#
loop_
_entity.id
_entity.type
_entity.pdbx_description
1 polymer ?
#
loop_
_entity_poly.entity_id
_entity_poly.type
_entity_poly.pdbx_seq_one_letter_code
_entity_poly.pdbx_strand_id
1 'polypeptide(L)' 'MSKNEFYSLIAKAQASKPNTSIQKVVPEISITKNEKQFSFYIDKTILRKLKTKALEEDRSVKSIINESIHNYLNQ' A
#
# COMPACT_ATOMS: atom_id res chain seq x y z
N MET A 1 5.46 36.66 29.96
CA MET A 1 5.35 35.29 30.52
C MET A 1 6.39 35.17 31.61
N SER A 2 5.92 35.02 32.85
CA SER A 2 6.80 34.80 33.99
C SER A 2 7.39 33.39 33.92
N LYS A 3 8.58 33.19 34.50
CA LYS A 3 9.26 31.89 34.53
C LYS A 3 8.38 30.79 35.17
N ASN A 4 7.53 31.19 36.12
CA ASN A 4 6.61 30.31 36.83
C ASN A 4 5.45 29.82 35.95
N GLU A 5 4.91 30.68 35.08
CA GLU A 5 3.87 30.29 34.12
C GLU A 5 4.40 29.25 33.13
N PHE A 6 5.63 29.43 32.65
CA PHE A 6 6.27 28.48 31.74
C PHE A 6 6.48 27.09 32.37
N TYR A 7 6.95 27.02 33.62
CA TYR A 7 7.06 25.75 34.33
C TYR A 7 5.71 25.07 34.55
N SER A 8 4.65 25.83 34.80
CA SER A 8 3.30 25.29 34.95
C SER A 8 2.77 24.64 33.66
N LEU A 9 3.13 25.21 32.50
CA LEU A 9 2.77 24.68 31.18
C LEU A 9 3.53 23.37 30.88
N ILE A 10 4.81 23.30 31.20
CA ILE A 10 5.62 22.08 31.06
C ILE A 10 5.03 20.95 31.92
N ALA A 11 4.70 21.24 33.18
CA ALA A 11 4.10 20.26 34.08
C ALA A 11 2.77 19.72 33.55
N LYS A 12 1.92 20.58 32.98
CA LYS A 12 0.66 20.18 32.34
C LYS A 12 0.88 19.30 31.11
N ALA A 13 1.82 19.65 30.24
CA ALA A 13 2.14 18.89 29.04
C ALA A 13 2.72 17.50 29.36
N GLN A 14 3.50 17.38 30.43
CA GLN A 14 4.06 16.09 30.87
C GLN A 14 3.04 15.22 31.60
N ALA A 15 2.05 15.82 32.28
CA ALA A 15 0.96 15.10 32.93
C ALA A 15 0.01 14.45 31.91
N SER A 16 -0.20 15.10 30.76
CA SER A 16 -0.86 14.48 29.62
C SER A 16 0.13 13.60 28.86
N LYS A 17 0.38 12.37 29.31
CA LYS A 17 1.07 11.38 28.46
C LYS A 17 0.13 11.08 27.27
N PRO A 18 0.43 11.56 26.04
CA PRO A 18 -0.39 11.19 24.90
C PRO A 18 -0.30 9.67 24.75
N ASN A 19 -1.46 9.02 24.59
CA ASN A 19 -1.51 7.62 24.21
C ASN A 19 -0.80 7.50 22.85
N THR A 20 0.48 7.17 22.88
CA THR A 20 1.23 6.89 21.66
C THR A 20 0.60 5.64 21.08
N SER A 21 -0.07 5.81 19.94
CA SER A 21 -0.52 4.68 19.13
C SER A 21 0.74 3.89 18.73
N ILE A 22 1.08 2.86 19.51
CA ILE A 22 2.11 1.90 19.15
C ILE A 22 1.60 1.27 17.85
N GLN A 23 2.22 1.62 16.74
CA GLN A 23 1.88 1.04 15.44
C GLN A 23 2.14 -0.46 15.54
N LYS A 24 1.06 -1.24 15.59
CA LYS A 24 1.14 -2.70 15.63
C LYS A 24 1.65 -3.18 14.28
N VAL A 25 2.90 -3.63 14.24
CA VAL A 25 3.44 -4.33 13.07
C VAL A 25 2.76 -5.69 13.01
N VAL A 26 1.88 -5.88 12.02
CA VAL A 26 1.22 -7.16 11.80
C VAL A 26 1.99 -7.90 10.69
N PRO A 27 2.39 -9.16 10.90
CA PRO A 27 2.99 -9.97 9.85
C PRO A 27 2.05 -10.05 8.65
N GLU A 28 2.61 -9.98 7.45
CA GLU A 28 1.83 -10.17 6.22
C GLU A 28 1.25 -11.58 6.23
N ILE A 29 -0.08 -11.68 6.13
CA ILE A 29 -0.78 -12.96 6.09
C ILE A 29 -0.29 -13.66 4.83
N SER A 30 0.37 -14.82 4.98
CA SER A 30 0.80 -15.61 3.83
C SER A 30 -0.43 -15.96 3.02
N ILE A 31 -0.50 -15.38 1.83
CA ILE A 31 -1.62 -15.61 0.93
C ILE A 31 -1.46 -17.05 0.44
N THR A 32 -2.23 -17.99 0.99
CA THR A 32 -2.38 -19.37 0.48
C THR A 32 -3.19 -19.34 -0.82
N LYS A 33 -2.71 -18.62 -1.84
CA LYS A 33 -3.27 -18.66 -3.20
C LYS A 33 -2.34 -19.51 -4.06
N ASN A 34 -2.90 -20.22 -5.03
CA ASN A 34 -2.17 -20.92 -6.10
C ASN A 34 -1.50 -19.91 -7.07
N GLU A 35 -0.94 -18.83 -6.54
CA GLU A 35 -0.36 -17.72 -7.28
C GLU A 35 1.01 -17.41 -6.69
N LYS A 36 2.01 -17.23 -7.53
CA LYS A 36 3.35 -16.78 -7.13
C LYS A 36 3.58 -15.35 -7.63
N GLN A 37 4.33 -14.56 -6.87
CA GLN A 37 4.78 -13.26 -7.33
C GLN A 37 5.69 -13.42 -8.55
N PHE A 38 5.42 -12.63 -9.58
CA PHE A 38 6.20 -12.57 -10.81
C PHE A 38 6.55 -11.11 -11.10
N SER A 39 7.79 -10.85 -11.50
CA SER A 39 8.27 -9.48 -11.73
C SER A 39 9.24 -9.45 -12.92
N PHE A 40 9.04 -8.51 -13.82
CA PHE A 40 9.85 -8.29 -15.02
C PHE A 40 9.80 -6.82 -15.43
N TYR A 41 10.74 -6.40 -16.26
CA TYR A 41 10.73 -5.05 -16.85
C TYR A 41 9.81 -5.01 -18.07
N ILE A 42 8.92 -4.02 -18.11
CA ILE A 42 8.01 -3.76 -19.23
C ILE A 42 8.22 -2.33 -19.73
N ASP A 43 8.02 -2.11 -21.03
CA ASP A 43 8.06 -0.77 -21.62
C ASP A 43 7.05 0.17 -20.93
N LYS A 44 7.52 1.37 -20.58
CA LYS A 44 6.72 2.38 -19.85
C LYS A 44 5.47 2.79 -20.62
N THR A 45 5.55 2.89 -21.95
CA THR A 45 4.42 3.27 -22.81
C THR A 45 3.37 2.16 -22.85
N ILE A 46 3.80 0.90 -22.87
CA ILE A 46 2.91 -0.27 -22.83
C ILE A 46 2.21 -0.33 -21.48
N LEU A 47 2.94 -0.19 -20.38
CA LEU A 47 2.35 -0.19 -19.04
C LEU A 47 1.32 0.92 -18.86
N ARG A 48 1.57 2.11 -19.42
CA ARG A 48 0.61 3.22 -19.38
C ARG A 48 -0.68 2.86 -20.10
N LYS A 49 -0.59 2.36 -21.34
CA LYS A 49 -1.75 1.95 -22.14
C LYS A 49 -2.53 0.83 -21.45
N LEU A 50 -1.84 -0.15 -20.88
CA LEU A 50 -2.46 -1.25 -20.16
C LEU A 50 -3.29 -0.77 -18.97
N LYS A 51 -2.75 0.17 -18.17
CA LYS A 51 -3.47 0.75 -17.02
C LYS A 51 -4.69 1.56 -17.45
N THR A 52 -4.57 2.36 -18.52
CA THR A 52 -5.71 3.12 -19.06
C THR A 52 -6.83 2.19 -19.51
N LYS A 53 -6.50 1.14 -20.28
CA LYS A 53 -7.47 0.16 -20.75
C LYS A 53 -8.11 -0.63 -19.60
N ALA A 54 -7.33 -0.99 -18.59
CA ALA A 54 -7.84 -1.65 -17.39
C ALA A 54 -8.87 -0.78 -16.65
N LEU A 55 -8.65 0.53 -16.60
CA LEU A 55 -9.59 1.49 -16.01
C LEU A 55 -10.87 1.63 -16.84
N GLU A 56 -10.75 1.67 -18.18
CA GLU A 56 -11.89 1.75 -19.10
C GLU A 56 -12.80 0.50 -19.03
N GLU A 57 -12.20 -0.68 -18.85
CA GLU A 57 -12.94 -1.95 -18.77
C GLU A 57 -13.43 -2.29 -17.36
N ASP A 58 -13.11 -1.47 -16.34
CA ASP A 58 -13.32 -1.76 -14.91
C ASP A 58 -12.73 -3.12 -14.48
N ARG A 59 -11.51 -3.39 -14.94
CA ARG A 59 -10.79 -4.65 -14.68
C ARG A 59 -9.45 -4.41 -14.02
N SER A 60 -8.99 -5.40 -13.26
CA SER A 60 -7.63 -5.34 -12.72
C SER A 60 -6.58 -5.64 -13.79
N VAL A 61 -5.46 -4.91 -13.74
CA VAL A 61 -4.29 -5.15 -14.61
C VAL A 61 -3.80 -6.60 -14.49
N LYS A 62 -3.86 -7.19 -13.29
CA LYS A 62 -3.50 -8.58 -13.05
C LYS A 62 -4.37 -9.55 -13.87
N SER A 63 -5.68 -9.33 -13.90
CA SER A 63 -6.61 -10.20 -14.66
C SER A 63 -6.28 -10.18 -16.15
N ILE A 64 -6.04 -8.98 -16.70
CA ILE A 64 -5.74 -8.81 -18.12
C ILE A 64 -4.42 -9.50 -18.49
N ILE A 65 -3.39 -9.36 -17.65
CA ILE A 65 -2.10 -10.02 -17.86
C ILE A 65 -2.26 -11.53 -17.85
N ASN A 66 -2.91 -12.09 -16.83
CA ASN A 66 -3.09 -13.53 -16.72
C ASN A 66 -3.89 -14.09 -17.91
N GLU A 67 -4.99 -13.44 -18.31
CA GLU A 67 -5.76 -13.85 -19.49
C GLU A 67 -4.96 -13.75 -20.78
N SER A 68 -4.16 -12.69 -20.94
CA SER A 68 -3.30 -12.56 -22.12
C SER A 68 -2.28 -13.69 -22.19
N ILE A 69 -1.74 -14.11 -21.03
CA ILE A 69 -0.82 -15.25 -20.94
C ILE A 69 -1.56 -16.57 -21.22
N HIS A 70 -2.75 -16.78 -20.65
CA HIS A 70 -3.59 -17.96 -20.92
C HIS A 70 -3.92 -18.08 -22.42
N ASN A 71 -4.37 -16.99 -23.03
CA ASN A 71 -4.64 -16.91 -24.46
C ASN A 71 -3.39 -17.22 -25.31
N TYR A 72 -2.22 -16.71 -24.92
CA TYR A 72 -0.96 -17.00 -25.62
C TYR A 72 -0.56 -18.48 -25.50
N LEU A 73 -0.85 -19.11 -24.36
CA LEU A 73 -0.56 -20.51 -24.10
C LEU A 73 -1.67 -21.47 -24.59
N ASN A 74 -2.77 -20.94 -25.16
CA ASN A 74 -3.99 -21.68 -25.50
C ASN A 74 -4.56 -22.48 -24.31
N GLN A 75 -4.60 -21.85 -23.13
CA GLN A 75 -5.13 -22.41 -21.88
C GLN A 75 -6.38 -21.66 -21.41
#